data_AF-A0A2Z5G6S9-F1
#
_entry.id   AF-A0A2Z5G6S9-F1
#
_cell.length_a   1.000
_cell.length_b   1.000
_cell.length_c   1.000
_cell.angle_alpha   90.00
_cell.angle_beta   90.00
_cell.angle_gamma   90.00
#
_symmetry.space_group_name_H-M   'P 1'
#
loop_
_entity.id
_entity.type
_entity.pdbx_description
1 polymer ?
#
loop_
_entity_poly.entity_id
_entity_poly.type
_entity_poly.pdbx_seq_one_letter_code
_entity_poly.pdbx_strand_id
1 'polypeptide(L)'
;MTDAKKPWIAGAISLAMLPGFLGILLGVPAAIGQSSEQTTAHPPGKTLFDFKDSDVKFSVQTLMNILRDNRHEGWVLAAYPDPKTSRPLIGAGFSLDVAATEHPQTDPLNENLFLEPSSAELWQAAGLEPERLQRILERFNRDLESWTKKRYRRKVMQHSLAPELTEEEAMRLLRISAIEAIHNARAYCRNFDELSGPQQLALSQLVFQMGVNLEGFVEFLSALNGDTSYRDLSMPDGVRATDAETWRLVQRTLVESQWARRYTTRAQTVIAMFDPDYARDPGRAIRLVNAMLPPPVEKHRRRRPPVHALRAGVDGGHSGSPPGKKSRIERKRQVT
;
A
#
# COMPACT_ATOMS: atom_id res chain seq x y z
N MET A 1 -5.48 36.62 5.14
CA MET A 1 -5.78 35.64 4.07
C MET A 1 -4.70 34.58 4.08
N THR A 2 -4.91 33.53 4.87
CA THR A 2 -3.97 32.42 5.07
C THR A 2 -4.26 31.34 4.04
N ASP A 3 -3.30 31.16 3.13
CA ASP A 3 -3.37 30.22 2.02
C ASP A 3 -3.05 28.80 2.55
N ALA A 4 -4.11 28.08 2.95
CA ALA A 4 -4.00 26.70 3.39
C ALA A 4 -3.71 25.79 2.19
N LYS A 5 -2.44 25.41 2.03
CA LYS A 5 -2.00 24.38 1.10
C LYS A 5 -2.74 23.07 1.40
N LYS A 6 -3.65 22.67 0.49
CA LYS A 6 -4.39 21.40 0.53
C LYS A 6 -3.41 20.21 0.52
N PRO A 7 -3.48 19.27 1.48
CA PRO A 7 -2.72 18.03 1.38
C PRO A 7 -3.26 17.17 0.24
N TRP A 8 -2.36 16.78 -0.66
CA TRP A 8 -2.62 15.78 -1.69
C TRP A 8 -2.60 14.40 -1.04
N ILE A 9 -3.75 13.74 -0.94
CA ILE A 9 -3.82 12.33 -0.53
C ILE A 9 -3.37 11.49 -1.73
N ALA A 10 -2.10 11.11 -1.73
CA ALA A 10 -1.61 10.01 -2.55
C ALA A 10 -2.05 8.72 -1.83
N GLY A 11 -3.11 8.08 -2.31
CA GLY A 11 -3.52 6.79 -1.76
C GLY A 11 -2.43 5.76 -2.04
N ALA A 12 -1.73 5.30 -1.01
CA ALA A 12 -1.16 3.96 -1.06
C ALA A 12 -2.33 2.98 -1.04
N ILE A 13 -2.20 2.03 -1.94
CA ILE A 13 -3.19 1.03 -2.28
C ILE A 13 -2.85 -0.20 -1.45
N SER A 14 -3.83 -0.74 -0.73
CA SER A 14 -3.79 -2.12 -0.28
C SER A 14 -4.00 -2.99 -1.52
N LEU A 15 -2.94 -3.62 -2.00
CA LEU A 15 -2.95 -4.38 -3.24
C LEU A 15 -3.17 -5.86 -2.92
N ALA A 16 -4.37 -6.24 -2.49
CA ALA A 16 -4.80 -7.63 -2.65
C ALA A 16 -5.17 -7.85 -4.13
N MET A 17 -4.16 -8.07 -4.98
CA MET A 17 -4.33 -8.58 -6.34
C MET A 17 -4.09 -10.09 -6.32
N LEU A 18 -5.16 -10.88 -6.45
CA LEU A 18 -5.05 -12.29 -6.81
C LEU A 18 -4.72 -12.39 -8.32
N PRO A 19 -3.88 -13.35 -8.75
CA PRO A 19 -3.66 -13.61 -10.17
C PRO A 19 -4.92 -14.21 -10.80
N GLY A 20 -5.27 -13.71 -11.98
CA GLY A 20 -6.41 -14.18 -12.74
C GLY A 20 -6.21 -15.59 -13.28
N PHE A 21 -7.18 -16.47 -13.02
CA PHE A 21 -7.45 -17.64 -13.83
C PHE A 21 -8.80 -17.46 -14.53
N LEU A 22 -8.73 -17.48 -15.87
CA LEU A 22 -9.89 -17.41 -16.76
C LEU A 22 -10.62 -18.76 -16.72
N GLY A 23 -11.93 -18.72 -16.50
CA GLY A 23 -12.73 -19.89 -16.16
C GLY A 23 -13.04 -20.87 -17.28
N ILE A 24 -13.47 -22.06 -16.87
CA ILE A 24 -14.43 -22.88 -17.60
C ILE A 24 -15.55 -23.27 -16.62
N LEU A 25 -16.74 -22.80 -16.94
CA LEU A 25 -18.03 -23.18 -16.36
C LEU A 25 -18.29 -24.66 -16.64
N LEU A 26 -18.64 -25.49 -15.64
CA LEU A 26 -19.50 -26.68 -15.81
C LEU A 26 -19.92 -27.25 -14.42
N GLY A 27 -21.22 -27.25 -14.16
CA GLY A 27 -21.97 -28.29 -13.43
C GLY A 27 -21.65 -28.60 -11.96
N VAL A 28 -22.54 -28.19 -11.05
CA VAL A 28 -22.71 -28.81 -9.72
C VAL A 28 -23.27 -30.24 -9.90
N PRO A 29 -22.78 -31.23 -9.14
CA PRO A 29 -23.68 -31.85 -8.18
C PRO A 29 -23.05 -32.05 -6.79
N ALA A 30 -23.91 -32.01 -5.78
CA ALA A 30 -23.64 -32.35 -4.39
C ALA A 30 -23.18 -33.81 -4.24
N ALA A 31 -22.18 -34.04 -3.41
CA ALA A 31 -21.94 -35.34 -2.78
C ALA A 31 -21.29 -35.15 -1.40
N ILE A 32 -21.96 -35.74 -0.42
CA ILE A 32 -21.54 -35.95 0.97
C ILE A 32 -20.36 -36.93 0.96
N GLY A 33 -19.31 -36.63 1.73
CA GLY A 33 -18.20 -37.56 1.95
C GLY A 33 -17.31 -37.11 3.10
N GLN A 34 -17.55 -37.69 4.27
CA GLN A 34 -16.65 -37.65 5.41
C GLN A 34 -15.32 -38.30 5.03
N SER A 35 -14.20 -37.62 5.27
CA SER A 35 -12.98 -38.30 5.69
C SER A 35 -12.15 -37.36 6.54
N SER A 36 -12.09 -37.70 7.82
CA SER A 36 -11.31 -37.09 8.86
C SER A 36 -9.86 -37.51 8.75
N GLU A 37 -8.98 -36.57 8.45
CA GLU A 37 -7.59 -36.60 8.92
C GLU A 37 -7.32 -35.30 9.67
N GLN A 38 -7.24 -35.46 10.99
CA GLN A 38 -6.94 -34.43 11.97
C GLN A 38 -5.45 -34.12 11.91
N THR A 39 -5.05 -33.28 10.96
CA THR A 39 -3.79 -32.54 11.09
C THR A 39 -4.01 -31.49 12.18
N THR A 40 -3.11 -31.42 13.15
CA THR A 40 -3.16 -30.47 14.27
C THR A 40 -3.02 -29.04 13.77
N ALA A 41 -4.10 -28.46 13.25
CA ALA A 41 -4.20 -27.07 12.90
C ALA A 41 -4.29 -26.26 14.21
N HIS A 42 -3.19 -25.64 14.61
CA HIS A 42 -3.26 -24.54 15.56
C HIS A 42 -4.14 -23.45 14.94
N PRO A 43 -5.23 -23.00 15.59
CA PRO A 43 -6.04 -21.94 15.04
C PRO A 43 -5.17 -20.69 14.89
N PRO A 44 -5.12 -20.04 13.71
CA PRO A 44 -4.24 -18.90 13.43
C PRO A 44 -4.41 -17.76 14.45
N GLY A 45 -5.59 -17.66 15.07
CA GLY A 45 -5.84 -16.74 16.17
C GLY A 45 -4.85 -16.88 17.34
N LYS A 46 -4.47 -18.10 17.76
CA LYS A 46 -3.64 -18.29 18.96
C LYS A 46 -2.26 -17.64 18.80
N THR A 47 -1.65 -17.79 17.62
CA THR A 47 -0.35 -17.18 17.30
C THR A 47 -0.40 -15.66 17.35
N LEU A 48 -1.49 -15.05 16.88
CA LEU A 48 -1.66 -13.58 16.91
C LEU A 48 -1.90 -13.07 18.33
N PHE A 49 -2.57 -13.84 19.19
CA PHE A 49 -2.84 -13.48 20.58
C PHE A 49 -1.63 -13.64 21.52
N ASP A 50 -0.78 -14.63 21.27
CA ASP A 50 0.37 -14.96 22.13
C ASP A 50 1.60 -14.06 21.88
N PHE A 51 1.55 -13.19 20.86
CA PHE A 51 2.63 -12.29 20.48
C PHE A 51 3.02 -11.31 21.59
N LYS A 52 4.32 -11.17 21.82
CA LYS A 52 4.91 -10.22 22.78
C LYS A 52 5.76 -9.20 22.04
N ASP A 53 5.76 -7.96 22.52
CA ASP A 53 6.62 -6.90 21.96
C ASP A 53 8.12 -7.26 22.02
N SER A 54 8.53 -8.19 22.90
CA SER A 54 9.89 -8.74 22.98
C SER A 54 10.25 -9.70 21.84
N ASP A 55 9.27 -10.17 21.08
CA ASP A 55 9.48 -11.12 19.97
C ASP A 55 10.11 -10.41 18.76
N VAL A 56 10.29 -9.09 18.80
CA VAL A 56 10.95 -8.29 17.76
C VAL A 56 11.92 -7.29 18.38
N LYS A 57 12.91 -6.87 17.60
CA LYS A 57 13.94 -5.90 18.01
C LYS A 57 13.53 -4.44 17.72
N PHE A 58 12.25 -4.20 17.48
CA PHE A 58 11.67 -2.87 17.26
C PHE A 58 10.33 -2.76 17.99
N SER A 59 9.86 -1.53 18.27
CA SER A 59 8.54 -1.35 18.89
C SER A 59 7.43 -1.54 17.86
N VAL A 60 6.45 -2.43 18.15
CA VAL A 60 5.24 -2.57 17.32
C VAL A 60 4.51 -1.25 17.16
N GLN A 61 4.52 -0.40 18.19
CA GLN A 61 3.93 0.94 18.12
C GLN A 61 4.60 1.80 17.04
N THR A 62 5.91 1.69 16.84
CA THR A 62 6.62 2.39 15.76
C THR A 62 6.12 1.92 14.39
N LEU A 63 5.95 0.62 14.19
CA LEU A 63 5.37 0.08 12.95
C LEU A 63 3.96 0.64 12.73
N MET A 64 3.09 0.56 13.74
CA MET A 64 1.72 1.09 13.66
C MET A 64 1.69 2.60 13.33
N ASN A 65 2.57 3.40 13.92
CA ASN A 65 2.67 4.83 13.63
C ASN A 65 3.07 5.10 12.18
N ILE A 66 3.97 4.28 11.61
CA ILE A 66 4.37 4.38 10.21
C ILE A 66 3.21 3.98 9.29
N LEU A 67 2.52 2.89 9.59
CA LEU A 67 1.39 2.39 8.80
C LEU A 67 0.20 3.36 8.82
N ARG A 68 -0.04 4.02 9.96
CA ARG A 68 -1.09 5.02 10.13
C ARG A 68 -0.78 6.35 9.44
N ASP A 69 0.48 6.63 9.11
CA ASP A 69 0.86 7.93 8.55
C ASP A 69 0.02 8.24 7.30
N ASN A 70 -0.72 9.35 7.35
CA ASN A 70 -1.66 9.78 6.32
C ASN A 70 -0.98 10.11 4.97
N ARG A 71 0.36 10.20 4.96
CA ARG A 71 1.18 10.31 3.76
C ARG A 71 1.30 8.98 3.01
N HIS A 72 1.00 7.87 3.67
CA HIS A 72 1.09 6.53 3.15
C HIS A 72 -0.31 5.93 3.00
N GLU A 73 -1.07 5.81 4.09
CA GLU A 73 -2.40 5.18 4.07
C GLU A 73 -3.45 6.13 4.66
N GLY A 74 -4.64 6.18 4.06
CA GLY A 74 -5.71 7.01 4.60
C GLY A 74 -6.25 6.38 5.89
N TRP A 75 -6.39 7.16 6.96
CA TRP A 75 -7.05 6.72 8.20
C TRP A 75 -8.54 7.04 8.13
N VAL A 76 -9.38 6.01 7.92
CA VAL A 76 -10.83 6.18 7.74
C VAL A 76 -11.59 5.22 8.64
N LEU A 77 -12.29 5.75 9.64
CA LEU A 77 -13.02 4.95 10.63
C LEU A 77 -14.36 4.38 10.13
N ALA A 78 -14.62 4.44 8.83
CA ALA A 78 -15.83 3.95 8.18
C ALA A 78 -15.45 3.21 6.89
N ALA A 79 -16.24 2.22 6.50
CA ALA A 79 -15.99 1.45 5.29
C ALA A 79 -15.99 2.34 4.04
N TYR A 80 -15.02 2.12 3.17
CA TYR A 80 -14.87 2.85 1.91
C TYR A 80 -14.33 1.93 0.81
N PRO A 81 -14.62 2.20 -0.48
CA PRO A 81 -14.18 1.33 -1.55
C PRO A 81 -12.71 1.58 -1.87
N ASP A 82 -11.93 0.51 -2.01
CA ASP A 82 -10.60 0.59 -2.60
C ASP A 82 -10.70 1.28 -3.99
N PRO A 83 -9.84 2.27 -4.30
CA PRO A 83 -9.93 3.01 -5.54
C PRO A 83 -9.80 2.16 -6.81
N LYS A 84 -9.13 1.02 -6.75
CA LYS A 84 -8.88 0.12 -7.89
C LYS A 84 -9.89 -1.02 -7.92
N THR A 85 -10.01 -1.76 -6.83
CA THR A 85 -10.80 -3.02 -6.78
C THR A 85 -12.23 -2.77 -6.36
N SER A 86 -12.53 -1.63 -5.71
CA SER A 86 -13.81 -1.33 -5.06
C SER A 86 -14.12 -2.23 -3.86
N ARG A 87 -13.17 -3.05 -3.41
CA ARG A 87 -13.34 -3.88 -2.22
C ARG A 87 -13.49 -2.99 -0.98
N PRO A 88 -14.25 -3.42 0.04
CA PRO A 88 -14.46 -2.66 1.27
C PRO A 88 -13.18 -2.60 2.10
N LEU A 89 -12.72 -1.38 2.38
CA LEU A 89 -11.59 -1.08 3.26
C LEU A 89 -12.05 -0.27 4.48
N ILE A 90 -11.33 -0.36 5.60
CA ILE A 90 -11.51 0.50 6.79
C ILE A 90 -10.16 0.76 7.50
N GLY A 91 -10.12 1.73 8.41
CA GLY A 91 -8.94 2.04 9.23
C GLY A 91 -7.76 2.47 8.36
N ALA A 92 -6.61 1.83 8.54
CA ALA A 92 -5.43 1.95 7.68
C ALA A 92 -5.49 0.96 6.51
N GLY A 93 -6.54 1.03 5.69
CA GLY A 93 -6.66 0.17 4.50
C GLY A 93 -6.84 -1.32 4.77
N PHE A 94 -7.35 -1.70 5.94
CA PHE A 94 -7.73 -3.07 6.28
C PHE A 94 -8.87 -3.53 5.38
N SER A 95 -8.70 -4.68 4.71
CA SER A 95 -9.76 -5.25 3.85
C SER A 95 -10.79 -5.99 4.69
N LEU A 96 -12.08 -5.75 4.44
CA LEU A 96 -13.18 -6.28 5.26
C LEU A 96 -13.75 -7.63 4.78
N ASP A 97 -13.39 -8.07 3.58
CA ASP A 97 -14.05 -9.20 2.88
C ASP A 97 -13.07 -10.26 2.35
N VAL A 98 -11.90 -10.42 2.99
CA VAL A 98 -10.91 -11.45 2.62
C VAL A 98 -11.30 -12.79 3.26
N ALA A 99 -11.36 -13.83 2.45
CA ALA A 99 -11.54 -15.21 2.92
C ALA A 99 -10.20 -15.78 3.37
N ALA A 100 -10.24 -16.68 4.35
CA ALA A 100 -9.06 -17.40 4.79
C ALA A 100 -8.52 -18.24 3.62
N THR A 101 -7.20 -18.22 3.45
CA THR A 101 -6.51 -18.96 2.39
C THR A 101 -5.38 -19.78 3.00
N GLU A 102 -5.19 -21.01 2.54
CA GLU A 102 -3.99 -21.76 2.90
C GLU A 102 -2.84 -21.30 2.03
N HIS A 103 -1.73 -20.93 2.67
CA HIS A 103 -0.52 -20.48 2.00
C HIS A 103 0.61 -21.46 2.29
N PRO A 104 0.89 -22.43 1.39
CA PRO A 104 1.91 -23.44 1.64
C PRO A 104 3.29 -22.80 1.67
N GLN A 105 4.09 -23.16 2.66
CA GLN A 105 5.50 -22.74 2.71
C GLN A 105 6.28 -23.42 1.58
N THR A 106 6.82 -22.62 0.67
CA THR A 106 7.54 -23.11 -0.52
C THR A 106 9.05 -23.22 -0.28
N ASP A 107 9.58 -22.56 0.75
CA ASP A 107 10.97 -22.64 1.17
C ASP A 107 11.15 -23.77 2.20
N PRO A 108 11.75 -24.91 1.84
CA PRO A 108 11.88 -26.06 2.75
C PRO A 108 12.85 -25.79 3.91
N LEU A 109 13.64 -24.72 3.85
CA LEU A 109 14.56 -24.34 4.92
C LEU A 109 13.92 -23.36 5.91
N ASN A 110 12.69 -22.92 5.66
CA ASN A 110 11.97 -22.02 6.54
C ASN A 110 10.83 -22.75 7.25
N GLU A 111 10.96 -22.91 8.57
CA GLU A 111 9.95 -23.59 9.38
C GLU A 111 8.73 -22.71 9.69
N ASN A 112 8.82 -21.40 9.44
CA ASN A 112 7.74 -20.46 9.73
C ASN A 112 6.66 -20.54 8.66
N LEU A 113 5.43 -20.82 9.07
CA LEU A 113 4.27 -20.83 8.18
C LEU A 113 3.84 -19.41 7.82
N PHE A 114 3.32 -19.23 6.61
CA PHE A 114 2.64 -18.01 6.23
C PHE A 114 1.17 -18.09 6.66
N LEU A 115 0.67 -17.05 7.33
CA LEU A 115 -0.72 -16.99 7.80
C LEU A 115 -1.53 -16.07 6.89
N GLU A 116 -2.64 -16.57 6.35
CA GLU A 116 -3.67 -15.76 5.66
C GLU A 116 -5.05 -16.00 6.29
N PRO A 117 -5.26 -15.55 7.54
CA PRO A 117 -6.57 -15.56 8.16
C PRO A 117 -7.55 -14.69 7.37
N SER A 118 -8.84 -15.02 7.48
CA SER A 118 -9.90 -14.18 6.96
C SER A 118 -9.97 -12.83 7.67
N SER A 119 -10.55 -11.84 6.98
CA SER A 119 -10.88 -10.55 7.59
C SER A 119 -11.74 -10.71 8.85
N ALA A 120 -12.61 -11.71 8.89
CA ALA A 120 -13.47 -12.00 10.04
C ALA A 120 -12.69 -12.53 11.25
N GLU A 121 -11.69 -13.40 11.02
CA GLU A 121 -10.81 -13.90 12.08
C GLU A 121 -9.93 -12.78 12.65
N LEU A 122 -9.36 -11.92 11.80
CA LEU A 122 -8.59 -10.75 12.25
C LEU A 122 -9.47 -9.74 13.01
N TRP A 123 -10.71 -9.55 12.56
CA TRP A 123 -11.70 -8.70 13.21
C TRP A 123 -12.02 -9.20 14.63
N GLN A 124 -12.30 -10.50 14.75
CA GLN A 124 -12.53 -11.14 16.04
C GLN A 124 -11.28 -11.10 16.93
N ALA A 125 -10.09 -11.30 16.35
CA ALA A 125 -8.82 -11.22 17.06
C ALA A 125 -8.53 -9.82 17.63
N ALA A 126 -9.02 -8.77 16.96
CA ALA A 126 -8.98 -7.40 17.50
C ALA A 126 -9.97 -7.17 18.67
N GLY A 127 -10.79 -8.18 19.02
CA GLY A 127 -11.82 -8.10 20.04
C GLY A 127 -13.03 -7.28 19.58
N LEU A 128 -13.41 -7.42 18.31
CA LEU A 128 -14.58 -6.79 17.71
C LEU A 128 -15.65 -7.83 17.39
N GLU A 129 -16.92 -7.45 17.61
CA GLU A 129 -18.07 -8.34 17.40
C GLU A 129 -18.22 -8.74 15.91
N PRO A 130 -18.31 -10.04 15.59
CA PRO A 130 -18.49 -10.52 14.20
C PRO A 130 -19.75 -9.98 13.52
N GLU A 131 -20.87 -9.86 14.25
CA GLU A 131 -22.12 -9.34 13.68
C GLU A 131 -22.00 -7.87 13.28
N ARG A 132 -21.08 -7.12 13.89
CA ARG A 132 -20.81 -5.72 13.49
C ARG A 132 -20.14 -5.68 12.12
N LEU A 133 -19.20 -6.59 11.84
CA LEU A 133 -18.55 -6.69 10.53
C LEU A 133 -19.59 -6.91 9.43
N GLN A 134 -20.51 -7.86 9.65
CA GLN A 134 -21.58 -8.15 8.70
C GLN A 134 -22.47 -6.93 8.43
N ARG A 135 -22.89 -6.19 9.48
CA ARG A 135 -23.69 -4.95 9.32
C ARG A 135 -22.94 -3.86 8.54
N ILE A 136 -21.63 -3.74 8.74
CA ILE A 136 -20.79 -2.78 8.01
C ILE A 136 -20.73 -3.16 6.53
N LEU A 137 -20.47 -4.43 6.21
CA LEU A 137 -20.42 -4.94 4.84
C LEU A 137 -21.75 -4.74 4.10
N GLU A 138 -22.88 -5.04 4.76
CA GLU A 138 -24.21 -4.80 4.20
C GLU A 138 -24.48 -3.33 3.91
N ARG A 139 -24.08 -2.42 4.82
CA ARG A 139 -24.21 -0.98 4.60
C ARG A 139 -23.33 -0.51 3.46
N PHE A 140 -22.09 -0.95 3.43
CA PHE A 140 -21.14 -0.65 2.37
C PHE A 140 -21.70 -1.04 0.99
N ASN A 141 -22.23 -2.26 0.86
CA ASN A 141 -22.79 -2.76 -0.40
C ASN A 141 -23.98 -1.92 -0.87
N ARG A 142 -24.93 -1.59 0.01
CA ARG A 142 -26.06 -0.70 -0.32
C ARG A 142 -25.59 0.70 -0.73
N ASP A 143 -24.59 1.23 -0.04
CA ASP A 143 -24.03 2.55 -0.34
C ASP A 143 -23.25 2.52 -1.68
N LEU A 144 -22.57 1.40 -2.00
CA LEU A 144 -21.86 1.21 -3.27
C LEU A 144 -22.81 1.11 -4.47
N GLU A 145 -23.97 0.48 -4.29
CA GLU A 145 -25.03 0.45 -5.31
C GLU A 145 -25.67 1.83 -5.54
N SER A 146 -25.82 2.62 -4.47
CA SER A 146 -26.50 3.91 -4.54
C SER A 146 -25.58 5.08 -4.88
N TRP A 147 -24.28 4.99 -4.62
CA TRP A 147 -23.33 6.10 -4.79
C TRP A 147 -22.27 5.81 -5.86
N THR A 148 -21.93 6.82 -6.65
CA THR A 148 -20.75 6.73 -7.52
C THR A 148 -19.44 6.71 -6.70
N LYS A 149 -18.40 6.03 -7.21
CA LYS A 149 -17.04 6.03 -6.61
C LYS A 149 -16.52 7.44 -6.30
N LYS A 150 -16.84 8.41 -7.18
CA LYS A 150 -16.47 9.83 -7.00
C LYS A 150 -17.14 10.45 -5.77
N ARG A 151 -18.40 10.08 -5.49
CA ARG A 151 -19.14 10.54 -4.31
C ARG A 151 -18.52 9.96 -3.03
N TYR A 152 -18.20 8.66 -3.02
CA TYR A 152 -17.49 8.01 -1.92
C TYR A 152 -16.17 8.71 -1.60
N ARG A 153 -15.31 8.90 -2.61
CA ARG A 153 -14.03 9.57 -2.43
C ARG A 153 -14.19 10.98 -1.85
N ARG A 154 -15.19 11.73 -2.32
CA ARG A 154 -15.49 13.06 -1.77
C ARG A 154 -15.89 12.96 -0.29
N LYS A 155 -16.74 12.01 0.08
CA LYS A 155 -17.19 11.82 1.46
C LYS A 155 -16.06 11.44 2.40
N VAL A 156 -15.16 10.55 1.97
CA VAL A 156 -13.92 10.19 2.69
C VAL A 156 -13.04 11.42 2.87
N MET A 157 -12.74 12.16 1.79
CA MET A 157 -11.89 13.36 1.85
C MET A 157 -12.48 14.48 2.72
N GLN A 158 -13.80 14.54 2.86
CA GLN A 158 -14.51 15.53 3.67
C GLN A 158 -14.79 15.04 5.10
N HIS A 159 -14.31 13.84 5.47
CA HIS A 159 -14.58 13.22 6.78
C HIS A 159 -16.09 13.21 7.14
N SER A 160 -16.93 12.92 6.15
CA SER A 160 -18.39 13.00 6.26
C SER A 160 -19.09 11.63 6.24
N LEU A 161 -18.32 10.55 6.27
CA LEU A 161 -18.83 9.22 6.57
C LEU A 161 -18.99 9.10 8.09
N ALA A 162 -20.12 8.55 8.55
CA ALA A 162 -20.29 8.29 9.96
C ALA A 162 -19.29 7.21 10.39
N PRO A 163 -18.53 7.40 11.48
CA PRO A 163 -17.56 6.41 11.93
C PRO A 163 -18.28 5.13 12.36
N GLU A 164 -17.77 4.00 11.88
CA GLU A 164 -18.22 2.65 12.20
C GLU A 164 -17.29 1.96 13.18
N LEU A 165 -16.10 2.53 13.43
CA LEU A 165 -15.14 2.16 14.47
C LEU A 165 -14.80 3.39 15.32
N THR A 166 -14.50 3.16 16.59
CA THR A 166 -13.76 4.13 17.42
C THR A 166 -12.29 4.13 17.03
N GLU A 167 -11.56 5.15 17.48
CA GLU A 167 -10.12 5.24 17.25
C GLU A 167 -9.39 4.05 17.89
N GLU A 168 -9.77 3.69 19.10
CA GLU A 168 -9.20 2.60 19.89
C GLU A 168 -9.44 1.23 19.21
N GLU A 169 -10.64 1.02 18.66
CA GLU A 169 -10.97 -0.18 17.90
C GLU A 169 -10.15 -0.29 16.61
N ALA A 170 -10.04 0.81 15.86
CA ALA A 170 -9.21 0.83 14.65
C ALA A 170 -7.73 0.59 14.97
N MET A 171 -7.24 1.07 16.12
CA MET A 171 -5.88 0.81 16.59
C MET A 171 -5.68 -0.66 17.01
N ARG A 172 -6.65 -1.30 17.66
CA ARG A 172 -6.59 -2.75 17.95
C ARG A 172 -6.54 -3.58 16.66
N LEU A 173 -7.34 -3.21 15.66
CA LEU A 173 -7.35 -3.88 14.36
C LEU A 173 -6.00 -3.71 13.64
N LEU A 174 -5.48 -2.49 13.59
CA LEU A 174 -4.14 -2.22 13.03
C LEU A 174 -3.05 -3.01 13.75
N ARG A 175 -3.13 -3.15 15.08
CA ARG A 175 -2.14 -3.90 15.86
C ARG A 175 -2.13 -5.37 15.46
N ILE A 176 -3.29 -6.01 15.35
CA ILE A 176 -3.39 -7.41 14.95
C ILE A 176 -2.85 -7.62 13.52
N SER A 177 -3.20 -6.76 12.57
CA SER A 177 -2.65 -6.84 11.21
C SER A 177 -1.14 -6.57 11.15
N ALA A 178 -0.60 -5.72 12.03
CA ALA A 178 0.83 -5.51 12.13
C ALA A 178 1.56 -6.75 12.69
N ILE A 179 0.97 -7.43 13.68
CA ILE A 179 1.50 -8.68 14.24
C ILE A 179 1.49 -9.80 13.19
N GLU A 180 0.40 -9.93 12.44
CA GLU A 180 0.31 -10.86 11.31
C GLU A 180 1.43 -10.59 10.28
N ALA A 181 1.66 -9.33 9.91
CA ALA A 181 2.73 -8.98 8.98
C ALA A 181 4.14 -9.30 9.54
N ILE A 182 4.35 -9.14 10.85
CA ILE A 182 5.60 -9.53 11.53
C ILE A 182 5.79 -11.05 11.47
N HIS A 183 4.73 -11.81 11.75
CA HIS A 183 4.77 -13.27 11.67
C HIS A 183 5.11 -13.71 10.24
N ASN A 184 4.40 -13.16 9.25
CA ASN A 184 4.58 -13.47 7.85
C ASN A 184 5.95 -13.00 7.29
N ALA A 185 6.57 -12.00 7.91
CA ALA A 185 7.96 -11.64 7.60
C ALA A 185 8.95 -12.76 7.94
N ARG A 186 8.69 -13.57 8.98
CA ARG A 186 9.49 -14.77 9.28
C ARG A 186 9.32 -15.83 8.21
N ALA A 187 8.11 -16.01 7.69
CA ALA A 187 7.85 -16.94 6.60
C ALA A 187 8.59 -16.59 5.28
N TYR A 188 9.03 -15.34 5.11
CA TYR A 188 9.87 -14.91 3.98
C TYR A 188 11.37 -14.81 4.28
N CYS A 189 11.77 -14.83 5.54
CA CYS A 189 13.17 -14.63 5.94
C CYS A 189 13.58 -15.67 6.99
N ARG A 190 14.38 -16.65 6.56
CA ARG A 190 14.87 -17.76 7.40
C ARG A 190 15.52 -17.27 8.70
N ASN A 191 16.34 -16.23 8.58
CA ASN A 191 17.11 -15.67 9.69
C ASN A 191 16.50 -14.34 10.20
N PHE A 192 15.17 -14.21 10.19
CA PHE A 192 14.48 -12.99 10.62
C PHE A 192 14.92 -12.53 12.01
N ASP A 193 15.11 -13.46 12.95
CA ASP A 193 15.49 -13.15 14.32
C ASP A 193 16.96 -12.72 14.45
N GLU A 194 17.79 -12.92 13.42
CA GLU A 194 19.17 -12.41 13.37
C GLU A 194 19.25 -10.97 12.87
N LEU A 195 18.25 -10.53 12.09
CA LEU A 195 18.15 -9.17 11.57
C LEU A 195 18.22 -8.11 12.68
N SER A 196 18.74 -6.93 12.36
CA SER A 196 18.66 -5.77 13.25
C SER A 196 17.21 -5.27 13.39
N GLY A 197 16.93 -4.48 14.44
CA GLY A 197 15.62 -3.86 14.63
C GLY A 197 15.09 -3.10 13.41
N PRO A 198 15.89 -2.22 12.77
CA PRO A 198 15.51 -1.56 11.52
C PRO A 198 15.19 -2.53 10.37
N GLN A 199 15.98 -3.59 10.19
CA GLN A 199 15.75 -4.59 9.14
C GLN A 199 14.45 -5.38 9.36
N GLN A 200 14.19 -5.82 10.60
CA GLN A 200 12.92 -6.47 10.95
C GLN A 200 11.73 -5.54 10.70
N LEU A 201 11.85 -4.26 11.09
CA LEU A 201 10.83 -3.25 10.86
C LEU A 201 10.58 -3.02 9.35
N ALA A 202 11.64 -2.96 8.54
CA ALA A 202 11.55 -2.77 7.10
C ALA A 202 10.83 -3.93 6.41
N LEU A 203 11.23 -5.17 6.72
CA LEU A 203 10.60 -6.35 6.14
C LEU A 203 9.14 -6.48 6.56
N SER A 204 8.83 -6.24 7.84
CA SER A 204 7.45 -6.24 8.34
C SER A 204 6.58 -5.20 7.62
N GLN A 205 7.13 -4.01 7.31
CA GLN A 205 6.42 -3.01 6.50
C GLN A 205 6.18 -3.47 5.06
N LEU A 206 7.16 -4.14 4.42
CA LEU A 206 7.01 -4.68 3.07
C LEU A 206 5.91 -5.73 3.04
N VAL A 207 5.91 -6.66 4.00
CA VAL A 207 4.90 -7.72 4.12
C VAL A 207 3.53 -7.13 4.40
N PHE A 208 3.40 -6.14 5.29
CA PHE A 208 2.13 -5.47 5.52
C PHE A 208 1.57 -4.84 4.24
N GLN A 209 2.43 -4.19 3.44
CA GLN A 209 1.99 -3.48 2.24
C GLN A 209 1.67 -4.42 1.06
N MET A 210 2.43 -5.53 0.93
CA MET A 210 2.40 -6.37 -0.26
C MET A 210 1.76 -7.74 -0.03
N GLY A 211 1.69 -8.23 1.21
CA GLY A 211 1.24 -9.57 1.54
C GLY A 211 1.97 -10.61 0.70
N VAL A 212 1.19 -11.55 0.12
CA VAL A 212 1.67 -12.58 -0.80
C VAL A 212 2.35 -12.06 -2.06
N ASN A 213 2.09 -10.82 -2.48
CA ASN A 213 2.76 -10.27 -3.67
C ASN A 213 4.28 -10.09 -3.47
N LEU A 214 4.77 -10.13 -2.22
CA LEU A 214 6.20 -10.11 -1.96
C LEU A 214 6.92 -11.34 -2.54
N GLU A 215 6.24 -12.48 -2.72
CA GLU A 215 6.78 -13.66 -3.42
C GLU A 215 7.29 -13.35 -4.83
N GLY A 216 6.66 -12.39 -5.50
CA GLY A 216 7.08 -11.92 -6.82
C GLY A 216 8.43 -11.21 -6.83
N PHE A 217 9.00 -10.88 -5.67
CA PHE A 217 10.29 -10.22 -5.50
C PHE A 217 11.41 -11.27 -5.31
N VAL A 218 11.44 -12.26 -6.21
CA VAL A 218 12.31 -13.43 -6.13
C VAL A 218 13.79 -13.07 -5.90
N GLU A 219 14.32 -12.11 -6.65
CA GLU A 219 15.73 -11.67 -6.50
C GLU A 219 16.02 -11.04 -5.14
N PHE A 220 15.08 -10.26 -4.60
CA PHE A 220 15.19 -9.68 -3.27
C PHE A 220 15.12 -10.76 -2.19
N LEU A 221 14.16 -11.68 -2.27
CA LEU A 221 14.02 -12.78 -1.31
C LEU A 221 15.22 -13.73 -1.36
N SER A 222 15.76 -13.99 -2.55
CA SER A 222 16.99 -14.79 -2.71
C SER A 222 18.20 -14.10 -2.09
N ALA A 223 18.38 -12.80 -2.36
CA ALA A 223 19.46 -12.01 -1.76
C ALA A 223 19.33 -11.91 -0.24
N LEU A 224 18.11 -11.77 0.29
CA LEU A 224 17.81 -11.68 1.72
C LEU A 224 18.13 -12.98 2.45
N ASN A 225 17.85 -14.13 1.83
CA ASN A 225 18.08 -15.45 2.43
C ASN A 225 19.45 -16.05 2.10
N GLY A 226 20.30 -15.30 1.40
CA GLY A 226 21.67 -15.73 1.06
C GLY A 226 21.73 -16.81 -0.02
N ASP A 227 20.67 -16.98 -0.81
CA ASP A 227 20.62 -17.99 -1.86
C ASP A 227 21.57 -17.61 -3.01
N THR A 228 22.65 -18.39 -3.14
CA THR A 228 23.69 -18.19 -4.14
C THR A 228 23.30 -18.65 -5.54
N SER A 229 22.11 -19.21 -5.72
CA SER A 229 21.63 -19.77 -7.01
C SER A 229 21.47 -18.74 -8.12
N TYR A 230 21.46 -17.45 -7.79
CA TYR A 230 21.51 -16.32 -8.75
C TYR A 230 22.86 -15.59 -8.77
N ARG A 231 23.86 -16.02 -8.01
CA ARG A 231 25.23 -15.55 -8.21
C ARG A 231 25.72 -16.14 -9.52
N ASP A 232 25.67 -15.29 -10.54
CA ASP A 232 26.34 -15.39 -11.82
C ASP A 232 27.51 -16.40 -11.79
N LEU A 233 27.44 -17.39 -12.70
CA LEU A 233 28.41 -18.47 -12.95
C LEU A 233 29.83 -17.97 -13.35
N SER A 234 30.12 -16.71 -13.07
CA SER A 234 31.30 -15.97 -13.52
C SER A 234 32.24 -15.60 -12.37
N MET A 235 31.89 -15.88 -11.11
CA MET A 235 32.77 -15.62 -9.96
C MET A 235 33.45 -16.92 -9.49
N PRO A 236 34.80 -16.94 -9.35
CA PRO A 236 35.51 -18.14 -8.92
C PRO A 236 35.04 -18.59 -7.55
N ASP A 237 34.82 -19.90 -7.43
CA ASP A 237 34.51 -20.61 -6.19
C ASP A 237 35.48 -20.18 -5.09
N GLY A 238 34.97 -19.54 -4.04
CA GLY A 238 35.75 -19.20 -2.85
C GLY A 238 35.65 -17.76 -2.34
N VAL A 239 35.13 -16.81 -3.13
CA VAL A 239 34.87 -15.45 -2.61
C VAL A 239 33.49 -15.42 -1.95
N ARG A 240 33.44 -15.76 -0.65
CA ARG A 240 32.27 -15.44 0.18
C ARG A 240 32.07 -13.93 0.11
N ALA A 241 30.98 -13.46 -0.51
CA ALA A 241 30.67 -12.04 -0.46
C ALA A 241 30.59 -11.61 1.01
N THR A 242 31.17 -10.45 1.28
CA THR A 242 31.11 -9.84 2.59
C THR A 242 29.66 -9.51 2.95
N ASP A 243 29.31 -9.50 4.23
CA ASP A 243 27.97 -9.13 4.68
C ASP A 243 27.52 -7.79 4.07
N ALA A 244 28.45 -6.84 3.92
CA ALA A 244 28.20 -5.55 3.28
C ALA A 244 27.78 -5.66 1.81
N GLU A 245 28.35 -6.59 1.03
CA GLU A 245 27.97 -6.82 -0.36
C GLU A 245 26.58 -7.48 -0.46
N THR A 246 26.28 -8.41 0.45
CA THR A 246 24.95 -9.02 0.55
C THR A 246 23.88 -7.97 0.82
N TRP A 247 24.07 -7.10 1.82
CA TRP A 247 23.08 -6.06 2.12
C TRP A 247 22.94 -5.01 1.02
N ARG A 248 24.03 -4.68 0.31
CA ARG A 248 23.95 -3.83 -0.90
C ARG A 248 23.15 -4.49 -2.02
N LEU A 249 23.30 -5.80 -2.22
CA LEU A 249 22.50 -6.54 -3.18
C LEU A 249 21.01 -6.51 -2.81
N VAL A 250 20.68 -6.76 -1.54
CA VAL A 250 19.31 -6.67 -1.00
C VAL A 250 18.69 -5.29 -1.27
N GLN A 251 19.44 -4.21 -1.03
CA GLN A 251 18.95 -2.86 -1.31
C GLN A 251 18.75 -2.61 -2.81
N ARG A 252 19.70 -3.05 -3.65
CA ARG A 252 19.66 -2.83 -5.09
C ARG A 252 18.45 -3.49 -5.75
N THR A 253 18.16 -4.75 -5.41
CA THR A 253 17.01 -5.49 -5.98
C THR A 253 15.68 -4.79 -5.66
N LEU A 254 15.54 -4.21 -4.47
CA LEU A 254 14.37 -3.38 -4.15
C LEU A 254 14.34 -2.05 -4.90
N VAL A 255 15.47 -1.35 -5.02
CA VAL A 255 15.57 -0.07 -5.75
C VAL A 255 15.11 -0.22 -7.21
N GLU A 256 15.45 -1.33 -7.84
CA GLU A 256 15.16 -1.58 -9.26
C GLU A 256 13.69 -1.96 -9.52
N SER A 257 12.97 -2.37 -8.47
CA SER A 257 11.59 -2.84 -8.51
C SER A 257 10.56 -1.76 -8.93
N GLN A 258 9.43 -2.21 -9.48
CA GLN A 258 8.30 -1.32 -9.79
C GLN A 258 7.67 -0.71 -8.52
N TRP A 259 7.75 -1.40 -7.39
CA TRP A 259 7.27 -0.89 -6.10
C TRP A 259 8.03 0.37 -5.70
N ALA A 260 9.37 0.34 -5.77
CA ALA A 260 10.19 1.50 -5.42
C ALA A 260 9.94 2.71 -6.34
N ARG A 261 9.70 2.46 -7.63
CA ARG A 261 9.31 3.51 -8.60
C ARG A 261 7.95 4.13 -8.30
N ARG A 262 7.00 3.33 -7.79
CA ARG A 262 5.63 3.77 -7.51
C ARG A 262 5.49 4.48 -6.17
N TYR A 263 6.25 4.07 -5.16
CA TYR A 263 6.14 4.53 -3.79
C TYR A 263 7.43 5.19 -3.29
N THR A 264 8.07 6.00 -4.14
CA THR A 264 9.42 6.55 -3.97
C THR A 264 9.73 7.02 -2.54
N THR A 265 8.93 7.89 -1.94
CA THR A 265 9.20 8.41 -0.58
C THR A 265 9.17 7.33 0.52
N ARG A 266 8.21 6.40 0.49
CA ARG A 266 8.13 5.29 1.46
C ARG A 266 9.25 4.29 1.20
N ALA A 267 9.48 3.97 -0.07
CA ALA A 267 10.50 3.02 -0.50
C ALA A 267 11.90 3.45 -0.07
N GLN A 268 12.23 4.75 -0.16
CA GLN A 268 13.52 5.28 0.31
C GLN A 268 13.84 4.90 1.74
N THR A 269 12.88 5.09 2.65
CA THR A 269 13.07 4.84 4.08
C THR A 269 13.17 3.34 4.35
N VAL A 270 12.29 2.55 3.75
CA VAL A 270 12.25 1.08 3.93
C VAL A 270 13.51 0.42 3.38
N ILE A 271 13.95 0.80 2.18
CA ILE A 271 15.18 0.26 1.58
C ILE A 271 16.41 0.66 2.41
N ALA A 272 16.44 1.91 2.90
CA ALA A 272 17.56 2.39 3.71
C ALA A 272 17.71 1.59 5.01
N MET A 273 16.61 1.15 5.63
CA MET A 273 16.62 0.34 6.85
C MET A 273 17.30 -1.02 6.68
N PHE A 274 17.54 -1.50 5.45
CA PHE A 274 18.35 -2.71 5.21
C PHE A 274 19.86 -2.47 5.31
N ASP A 275 20.32 -1.22 5.44
CA ASP A 275 21.72 -0.90 5.71
C ASP A 275 22.11 -1.36 7.14
N PRO A 276 23.16 -2.18 7.32
CA PRO A 276 23.62 -2.61 8.65
C PRO A 276 23.98 -1.46 9.59
N ASP A 277 24.39 -0.31 9.07
CA ASP A 277 24.73 0.89 9.84
C ASP A 277 23.54 1.86 9.98
N TYR A 278 22.32 1.48 9.54
CA TYR A 278 21.15 2.36 9.60
C TYR A 278 20.89 2.90 11.00
N ALA A 279 21.05 2.09 12.05
CA ALA A 279 20.84 2.53 13.43
C ALA A 279 21.80 3.64 13.87
N ARG A 280 23.00 3.74 13.26
CA ARG A 280 24.02 4.75 13.56
C ARG A 280 23.80 6.03 12.77
N ASP A 281 23.49 5.91 11.47
CA ASP A 281 23.28 7.07 10.60
C ASP A 281 22.15 6.82 9.57
N PRO A 282 20.87 6.93 10.00
CA PRO A 282 19.72 6.78 9.11
C PRO A 282 19.76 7.77 7.94
N GLY A 283 20.26 8.98 8.20
CA GLY A 283 20.32 10.06 7.21
C GLY A 283 21.27 9.71 6.06
N ARG A 284 22.43 9.12 6.35
CA ARG A 284 23.36 8.63 5.32
C ARG A 284 22.75 7.49 4.53
N ALA A 285 22.17 6.49 5.18
CA ALA A 285 21.55 5.35 4.50
C ALA A 285 20.45 5.82 3.52
N ILE A 286 19.59 6.74 3.95
CA ILE A 286 18.55 7.35 3.09
C ILE A 286 19.18 8.11 1.91
N ARG A 287 20.24 8.90 2.13
CA ARG A 287 20.94 9.61 1.03
C ARG A 287 21.54 8.65 0.01
N LEU A 288 22.10 7.53 0.44
CA LEU A 288 22.66 6.51 -0.45
C LEU A 288 21.57 5.87 -1.32
N VAL A 289 20.45 5.47 -0.72
CA VAL A 289 19.30 4.93 -1.47
C VAL A 289 18.72 5.96 -2.43
N ASN A 290 18.60 7.22 -2.00
CA ASN A 290 18.13 8.32 -2.85
C ASN A 290 19.00 8.52 -4.10
N ALA A 291 20.31 8.31 -3.98
CA ALA A 291 21.23 8.42 -5.12
C ALA A 291 21.07 7.26 -6.12
N MET A 292 20.56 6.10 -5.67
CA MET A 292 20.34 4.93 -6.52
C MET A 292 18.96 4.89 -7.16
N LEU A 293 17.95 5.52 -6.55
CA LEU A 293 16.60 5.57 -7.10
C LEU A 293 16.54 6.46 -8.34
N PRO A 294 15.78 6.06 -9.38
CA PRO A 294 15.57 6.92 -10.53
C PRO A 294 14.91 8.23 -10.08
N PRO A 295 15.25 9.38 -10.71
CA PRO A 295 14.65 10.65 -10.35
C PRO A 295 13.12 10.55 -10.46
N PRO A 296 12.36 11.21 -9.56
CA PRO A 296 10.92 11.22 -9.66
C PRO A 296 10.53 11.66 -11.07
N VAL A 297 9.71 10.88 -11.77
CA VAL A 297 9.21 11.29 -13.08
C VAL A 297 8.50 12.63 -12.89
N GLU A 298 9.13 13.71 -13.34
CA GLU A 298 8.49 15.01 -13.40
C GLU A 298 7.27 14.84 -14.29
N LYS A 299 6.09 14.72 -13.67
CA LYS A 299 4.84 14.89 -14.39
C LYS A 299 4.92 16.32 -14.90
N HIS A 300 5.24 16.49 -16.19
CA HIS A 300 5.14 17.76 -16.87
C HIS A 300 3.77 18.32 -16.50
N ARG A 301 3.77 19.29 -15.56
CA ARG A 301 2.60 20.10 -15.31
C ARG A 301 2.31 20.69 -16.67
N ARG A 302 1.24 20.23 -17.33
CA ARG A 302 0.66 20.94 -18.46
C ARG A 302 0.57 22.38 -18.01
N ARG A 303 1.49 23.22 -18.50
CA ARG A 303 1.49 24.66 -18.26
C ARG A 303 0.11 25.09 -18.73
N ARG A 304 -0.79 25.38 -17.80
CA ARG A 304 -1.97 26.15 -18.14
C ARG A 304 -1.44 27.46 -18.72
N PRO A 305 -1.90 27.88 -19.91
CA PRO A 305 -1.45 29.16 -20.45
C PRO A 305 -1.75 30.25 -19.41
N PRO A 306 -0.83 31.18 -19.14
CA PRO A 306 -1.10 32.27 -18.22
C PRO A 306 -2.20 33.14 -18.83
N VAL A 307 -3.38 33.12 -18.24
CA VAL A 307 -4.37 34.17 -18.42
C VAL A 307 -3.85 35.36 -17.63
N HIS A 308 -3.02 36.18 -18.27
CA HIS A 308 -2.79 37.61 -18.02
C HIS A 308 -1.54 38.07 -18.77
N ALA A 309 -1.73 38.48 -20.02
CA ALA A 309 -0.87 39.46 -20.67
C ALA A 309 -1.81 40.46 -21.37
N LEU A 310 -2.32 41.41 -20.58
CA LEU A 310 -2.98 42.61 -21.08
C LEU A 310 -2.15 43.82 -20.60
N ARG A 311 -1.76 44.64 -21.58
CA ARG A 311 -1.07 45.95 -21.56
C ARG A 311 0.46 45.89 -21.41
N ALA A 312 1.25 46.65 -22.17
CA ALA A 312 1.00 47.71 -23.16
C ALA A 312 2.23 47.87 -24.08
N GLY A 313 2.04 48.44 -25.28
CA GLY A 313 3.12 48.87 -26.16
C GLY A 313 2.56 49.40 -27.48
N VAL A 314 2.52 50.72 -27.61
CA VAL A 314 2.03 51.52 -28.73
C VAL A 314 3.24 51.90 -29.60
N ASP A 315 3.19 51.68 -30.93
CA ASP A 315 3.39 52.71 -31.99
C ASP A 315 3.84 52.18 -33.37
N GLY A 316 3.24 52.80 -34.41
CA GLY A 316 3.70 52.92 -35.81
C GLY A 316 3.30 51.78 -36.77
N GLY A 317 2.64 51.97 -37.92
CA GLY A 317 2.15 53.13 -38.66
C GLY A 317 1.79 52.71 -40.10
N HIS A 318 0.92 53.48 -40.77
CA HIS A 318 0.58 53.47 -42.21
C HIS A 318 -0.24 52.26 -42.72
N SER A 319 -1.19 52.34 -43.66
CA SER A 319 -1.99 53.38 -44.32
C SER A 319 -2.86 52.60 -45.32
N GLY A 320 -4.18 52.81 -45.38
CA GLY A 320 -5.02 52.15 -46.39
C GLY A 320 -6.52 52.37 -46.18
N SER A 321 -7.03 53.44 -46.77
CA SER A 321 -8.42 53.89 -46.73
C SER A 321 -9.40 53.03 -47.59
N PRO A 322 -10.73 53.22 -47.43
CA PRO A 322 -11.81 52.22 -47.63
C PRO A 322 -12.59 52.44 -48.96
N PRO A 323 -13.70 51.73 -49.27
CA PRO A 323 -15.05 52.09 -48.77
C PRO A 323 -16.01 50.88 -48.55
N GLY A 324 -17.07 50.96 -47.75
CA GLY A 324 -18.35 51.48 -48.23
C GLY A 324 -19.56 51.09 -47.36
N LYS A 325 -20.31 52.12 -46.97
CA LYS A 325 -21.74 52.27 -46.56
C LYS A 325 -22.64 51.01 -46.69
N LYS A 326 -23.62 50.74 -45.81
CA LYS A 326 -24.80 51.59 -45.52
C LYS A 326 -25.61 51.13 -44.28
N SER A 327 -26.17 52.14 -43.59
CA SER A 327 -27.52 52.28 -42.96
C SER A 327 -28.02 51.25 -41.92
N ARG A 328 -28.39 51.59 -40.67
CA ARG A 328 -29.35 52.59 -40.10
C ARG A 328 -30.73 51.97 -39.80
N ILE A 329 -31.32 52.44 -38.69
CA ILE A 329 -32.70 52.27 -38.15
C ILE A 329 -32.80 51.08 -37.16
N GLU A 330 -32.80 51.19 -35.83
CA GLU A 330 -33.45 52.05 -34.82
C GLU A 330 -34.93 51.72 -34.53
N ARG A 331 -35.23 51.56 -33.21
CA ARG A 331 -36.52 51.65 -32.49
C ARG A 331 -37.39 50.39 -32.41
N LYS A 332 -38.15 50.11 -31.34
CA LYS A 332 -38.26 50.50 -29.90
C LYS A 332 -39.44 49.67 -29.35
N ARG A 333 -39.40 49.34 -28.04
CA ARG A 333 -40.55 49.16 -27.09
C ARG A 333 -41.48 47.94 -27.32
N GLN A 334 -41.53 47.02 -26.35
CA GLN A 334 -42.48 46.93 -25.21
C GLN A 334 -43.94 46.77 -25.65
N VAL A 335 -44.60 45.70 -25.17
CA VAL A 335 -45.85 45.73 -24.38
C VAL A 335 -46.27 44.29 -24.01
N THR A 336 -46.60 44.13 -22.72
CA THR A 336 -47.27 43.02 -22.00
C THR A 336 -46.64 41.63 -21.97
#